data_AF-A0A2H5VE93-F1
#
_entry.id   AF-A0A2H5VE93-F1
#
_cell.length_a   1.000
_cell.length_b   1.000
_cell.length_c   1.000
_cell.angle_alpha   90.00
_cell.angle_beta   90.00
_cell.angle_gamma   90.00
#
_symmetry.space_group_name_H-M   'P 1'
#
loop_
_entity.id
_entity.type
_entity.pdbx_description
1 polymer ?
#
loop_
_entity_poly.entity_id
_entity_poly.type
_entity_poly.pdbx_seq_one_letter_code
_entity_poly.pdbx_strand_id
1 'polypeptide(L)'
;MKKIRKGRGVFCADPAYLSRKNCKMVYEKGRKPFIKPKKNTKVNKKGCQAWRDMVTLYLEDKASFMKRYHNRSGVESIYSVLKTCFGNHLSSKKRRMQRRELYLKAIAYNIGRVNFYQVTKAKA
;
A
#
# COMPACT_ATOMS: atom_id res chain seq x y z
N MET A 1 -13.25 -12.69 -10.05
CA MET A 1 -12.30 -11.92 -9.19
C MET A 1 -13.00 -11.59 -7.87
N LYS A 2 -12.44 -11.95 -6.70
CA LYS A 2 -13.10 -11.66 -5.40
C LYS A 2 -13.31 -10.15 -5.24
N LYS A 3 -14.52 -9.70 -4.86
CA LYS A 3 -14.82 -8.28 -4.65
C LYS A 3 -14.03 -7.74 -3.45
N ILE A 4 -13.32 -6.63 -3.64
CA ILE A 4 -12.63 -5.94 -2.53
C ILE A 4 -13.69 -5.46 -1.53
N ARG A 5 -13.56 -5.84 -0.25
CA ARG A 5 -14.45 -5.38 0.83
C ARG A 5 -14.32 -3.88 1.04
N LYS A 6 -15.46 -3.24 1.35
CA LYS A 6 -15.47 -1.86 1.86
C LYS A 6 -14.67 -1.81 3.16
N GLY A 7 -13.92 -0.75 3.34
CA GLY A 7 -13.09 -0.51 4.53
C GLY A 7 -13.04 0.97 4.84
N ARG A 8 -12.21 1.33 5.82
CA ARG A 8 -11.96 2.72 6.24
C ARG A 8 -10.46 3.01 6.18
N GLY A 9 -10.10 4.29 6.29
CA GLY A 9 -8.70 4.73 6.38
C GLY A 9 -8.11 5.22 5.07
N VAL A 10 -6.78 5.24 5.02
CA VAL A 10 -6.00 5.75 3.89
C VAL A 10 -5.54 4.62 2.96
N PHE A 11 -5.45 4.91 1.67
CA PHE A 11 -4.87 4.01 0.68
C PHE A 11 -3.72 4.71 -0.03
N CYS A 12 -2.51 4.20 0.12
CA CYS A 12 -1.31 4.74 -0.51
C CYS A 12 -0.90 3.88 -1.71
N ALA A 13 -0.52 4.52 -2.82
CA ALA A 13 0.01 3.81 -3.98
C ALA A 13 0.96 4.69 -4.78
N ASP A 14 1.77 4.04 -5.61
CA ASP A 14 2.80 4.70 -6.41
C ASP A 14 2.22 5.66 -7.45
N PRO A 15 2.99 6.68 -7.90
CA PRO A 15 2.57 7.57 -8.98
C PRO A 15 2.19 6.84 -10.27
N ALA A 16 2.69 5.60 -10.47
CA ALA A 16 2.31 4.75 -11.60
C ALA A 16 0.80 4.39 -11.58
N TYR A 17 0.19 4.31 -10.40
CA TYR A 17 -1.24 4.05 -10.21
C TYR A 17 -2.11 5.32 -10.23
N LEU A 18 -1.51 6.50 -10.51
CA LEU A 18 -2.24 7.76 -10.54
C LEU A 18 -3.26 7.77 -11.68
N SER A 19 -4.53 7.58 -11.32
CA SER A 19 -5.64 7.74 -12.24
C SER A 19 -6.91 8.13 -11.50
N ARG A 20 -7.80 8.87 -12.19
CA ARG A 20 -9.13 9.23 -11.66
C ARG A 20 -9.97 8.00 -11.35
N LYS A 21 -9.88 6.97 -12.21
CA LYS A 21 -10.57 5.68 -12.03
C LYS A 21 -10.13 4.99 -10.75
N ASN A 22 -8.81 4.96 -10.48
CA ASN A 22 -8.29 4.36 -9.25
C ASN A 22 -8.70 5.18 -8.02
N CYS A 23 -8.64 6.50 -8.07
CA CYS A 23 -9.10 7.36 -6.96
C CYS A 23 -10.58 7.17 -6.67
N LYS A 24 -11.43 7.08 -7.72
CA LYS A 24 -12.86 6.81 -7.60
C LYS A 24 -13.11 5.44 -6.96
N MET A 25 -12.44 4.40 -7.46
CA MET A 25 -12.56 3.04 -6.93
C MET A 25 -12.17 2.98 -5.45
N VAL A 26 -11.07 3.62 -5.05
CA VAL A 26 -10.61 3.66 -3.65
C VAL A 26 -11.65 4.34 -2.76
N TYR A 27 -12.20 5.47 -3.23
CA TYR A 27 -13.24 6.22 -2.52
C TYR A 27 -14.54 5.42 -2.37
N GLU A 28 -15.01 4.77 -3.43
CA GLU A 28 -16.19 3.89 -3.40
C GLU A 28 -16.03 2.70 -2.44
N LYS A 29 -14.78 2.32 -2.15
CA LYS A 29 -14.44 1.30 -1.15
C LYS A 29 -14.26 1.85 0.27
N GLY A 30 -14.60 3.13 0.49
CA GLY A 30 -14.61 3.79 1.81
C GLY A 30 -13.24 4.28 2.29
N ARG A 31 -12.24 4.35 1.40
CA ARG A 31 -10.87 4.76 1.73
C ARG A 31 -10.52 6.09 1.06
N LYS A 32 -9.61 6.84 1.66
CA LYS A 32 -9.08 8.08 1.07
C LYS A 32 -7.83 7.77 0.23
N PRO A 33 -7.80 8.12 -1.07
CA PRO A 33 -6.64 7.87 -1.92
C PRO A 33 -5.50 8.87 -1.63
N PHE A 34 -4.29 8.35 -1.51
CA PHE A 34 -3.04 9.09 -1.42
C PHE A 34 -2.08 8.56 -2.49
N ILE A 35 -2.18 9.12 -3.70
CA ILE A 35 -1.31 8.77 -4.82
C ILE A 35 -0.62 10.05 -5.26
N LYS A 36 0.71 10.10 -5.17
CA LYS A 36 1.48 11.31 -5.44
C LYS A 36 1.21 11.83 -6.86
N PRO A 37 0.69 13.06 -7.03
CA PRO A 37 0.48 13.67 -8.33
C PRO A 37 1.78 13.81 -9.14
N LYS A 38 1.70 13.61 -10.46
CA LYS A 38 2.78 13.90 -11.41
C LYS A 38 2.80 15.40 -11.76
N LYS A 39 3.90 15.91 -12.32
CA LYS A 39 4.07 17.33 -12.68
C LYS A 39 2.90 17.91 -13.51
N ASN A 40 2.34 17.12 -14.43
CA ASN A 40 1.27 17.57 -15.35
C ASN A 40 -0.15 17.29 -14.83
N THR A 41 -0.31 17.05 -13.51
CA THR A 41 -1.61 16.67 -12.93
C THR A 41 -2.51 17.89 -12.78
N LYS A 42 -3.68 17.87 -13.43
CA LYS A 42 -4.71 18.90 -13.30
C LYS A 42 -5.69 18.60 -12.16
N VAL A 43 -6.08 19.62 -11.41
CA VAL A 43 -7.01 19.55 -10.26
C VAL A 43 -8.44 19.18 -10.67
N ASN A 44 -8.82 19.44 -11.92
CA ASN A 44 -10.20 19.31 -12.40
C ASN A 44 -10.81 17.94 -12.04
N LYS A 45 -11.95 18.00 -11.31
CA LYS A 45 -12.71 16.86 -10.79
C LYS A 45 -13.04 15.83 -11.87
N LYS A 46 -13.56 16.28 -13.03
CA LYS A 46 -14.09 15.43 -14.12
C LYS A 46 -14.89 14.22 -13.58
N GLY A 47 -15.82 14.47 -12.66
CA GLY A 47 -16.67 13.44 -12.03
C GLY A 47 -16.07 12.66 -10.85
N CYS A 48 -14.82 12.91 -10.43
CA CYS A 48 -14.18 12.25 -9.28
C CYS A 48 -13.81 13.26 -8.19
N GLN A 49 -14.63 13.40 -7.13
CA GLN A 49 -14.35 14.33 -6.03
C GLN A 49 -13.06 13.97 -5.29
N ALA A 50 -12.87 12.68 -5.00
CA ALA A 50 -11.68 12.17 -4.32
C ALA A 50 -10.37 12.50 -5.06
N TRP A 51 -10.40 12.61 -6.39
CA TRP A 51 -9.26 13.10 -7.17
C TRP A 51 -8.97 14.57 -6.87
N ARG A 52 -10.00 15.42 -6.93
CA ARG A 52 -9.87 16.85 -6.66
C ARG A 52 -9.31 17.05 -5.26
N ASP A 53 -9.92 16.44 -4.25
CA ASP A 53 -9.50 16.57 -2.85
C ASP A 53 -8.04 16.12 -2.64
N MET A 54 -7.64 15.00 -3.24
CA MET A 54 -6.28 14.48 -3.16
C MET A 54 -5.26 15.43 -3.82
N VAL A 55 -5.56 15.93 -5.02
CA VAL A 55 -4.64 16.83 -5.74
C VAL A 55 -4.59 18.21 -5.08
N THR A 56 -5.73 18.74 -4.64
CA THR A 56 -5.82 19.98 -3.88
C THR A 56 -4.99 19.89 -2.60
N LEU A 57 -5.15 18.82 -1.81
CA LEU A 57 -4.35 18.60 -0.61
C LEU A 57 -2.83 18.55 -0.91
N TYR A 58 -2.43 17.94 -2.03
CA TYR A 58 -1.02 17.90 -2.41
C TYR A 58 -0.45 19.29 -2.78
N LEU A 59 -1.26 20.18 -3.35
CA LEU A 59 -0.85 21.50 -3.78
C LEU A 59 -0.87 22.52 -2.63
N GLU A 60 -1.92 22.50 -1.81
CA GLU A 60 -2.13 23.46 -0.72
C GLU A 60 -1.38 23.08 0.56
N ASP A 61 -1.36 21.79 0.92
CA ASP A 61 -0.70 21.29 2.12
C ASP A 61 0.10 20.00 1.81
N LYS A 62 1.20 20.22 1.10
CA LYS A 62 2.14 19.18 0.71
C LYS A 62 2.71 18.44 1.92
N ALA A 63 2.92 19.11 3.05
CA ALA A 63 3.48 18.50 4.25
C ALA A 63 2.54 17.44 4.82
N SER A 64 1.25 17.77 5.02
CA SER A 64 0.25 16.81 5.48
C SER A 64 0.02 15.69 4.47
N PHE A 65 0.07 16.00 3.17
CA PHE A 65 0.01 14.96 2.14
C PHE A 65 1.15 13.97 2.29
N MET A 66 2.39 14.46 2.38
CA MET A 66 3.60 13.63 2.44
C MET A 66 3.65 12.81 3.73
N LYS A 67 3.18 13.37 4.87
CA LYS A 67 3.06 12.63 6.14
C LYS A 67 2.19 11.39 6.00
N ARG A 68 1.04 11.50 5.31
CA ARG A 68 0.14 10.36 5.08
C ARG A 68 0.67 9.42 3.99
N TYR A 69 1.28 9.97 2.94
CA TYR A 69 1.88 9.22 1.84
C TYR A 69 3.10 8.39 2.29
N HIS A 70 3.78 8.81 3.36
CA HIS A 70 4.93 8.10 3.93
C HIS A 70 4.64 6.64 4.26
N ASN A 71 3.40 6.28 4.61
CA ASN A 71 2.99 4.90 4.87
C ASN A 71 3.28 3.92 3.71
N ARG A 72 3.53 4.42 2.50
CA ARG A 72 3.99 3.62 1.36
C ARG A 72 5.32 2.90 1.64
N SER A 73 6.26 3.55 2.34
CA SER A 73 7.61 2.99 2.59
C SER A 73 7.57 1.70 3.40
N GLY A 74 6.54 1.50 4.23
CA GLY A 74 6.38 0.28 5.02
C GLY A 74 6.32 -1.00 4.18
N VAL A 75 5.75 -0.94 2.98
CA VAL A 75 5.73 -2.09 2.05
C VAL A 75 7.15 -2.42 1.58
N GLU A 76 7.97 -1.42 1.29
CA GLU A 76 9.36 -1.60 0.86
C GLU A 76 10.20 -2.22 1.99
N SER A 77 9.98 -1.81 3.24
CA SER A 77 10.59 -2.44 4.41
C SER A 77 10.20 -3.91 4.54
N ILE A 78 8.92 -4.26 4.37
CA ILE A 78 8.45 -5.65 4.41
C ILE A 78 9.16 -6.48 3.32
N TYR A 79 9.23 -5.97 2.09
CA TYR A 79 9.91 -6.67 1.00
C TYR A 79 11.41 -6.82 1.24
N SER A 80 12.07 -5.83 1.83
CA SER A 80 13.47 -5.93 2.23
C SER A 80 13.67 -7.07 3.23
N VAL A 81 12.87 -7.11 4.31
CA VAL A 81 12.95 -8.19 5.31
C VAL A 81 12.66 -9.55 4.68
N LEU A 82 11.65 -9.66 3.81
CA LEU A 82 11.34 -10.92 3.14
C LEU A 82 12.52 -11.44 2.31
N LYS A 83 13.20 -10.56 1.57
CA LYS A 83 14.35 -10.93 0.75
C LYS A 83 15.58 -11.26 1.59
N THR A 84 15.81 -10.56 2.70
CA THR A 84 16.94 -10.80 3.58
C THR A 84 16.77 -12.10 4.37
N CYS A 85 15.60 -12.34 4.97
CA CYS A 85 15.37 -13.50 5.82
C CYS A 85 15.08 -14.79 5.03
N PHE A 86 14.38 -14.71 3.89
CA PHE A 86 13.94 -15.88 3.13
C PHE A 86 14.59 -16.00 1.75
N GLY A 87 15.59 -15.15 1.47
CA GLY A 87 16.28 -15.07 0.19
C GLY A 87 15.49 -14.32 -0.90
N ASN A 88 16.23 -13.82 -1.88
CA ASN A 88 15.68 -13.08 -3.03
C ASN A 88 15.18 -13.98 -4.18
N HIS A 89 15.16 -15.30 -3.99
CA HIS A 89 14.80 -16.27 -5.02
C HIS A 89 13.70 -17.23 -4.53
N LEU A 90 13.00 -17.83 -5.48
CA LEU A 90 12.04 -18.90 -5.24
C LEU A 90 12.64 -20.22 -5.74
N SER A 91 12.66 -21.24 -4.91
CA SER A 91 13.22 -22.56 -5.27
C SER A 91 12.27 -23.37 -6.16
N SER A 92 10.97 -23.07 -6.08
CA SER A 92 9.95 -23.76 -6.87
C SER A 92 10.10 -23.53 -8.37
N LYS A 93 10.03 -24.61 -9.16
CA LYS A 93 10.07 -24.53 -10.64
C LYS A 93 8.72 -24.13 -11.26
N LYS A 94 7.62 -24.71 -10.78
CA LYS A 94 6.27 -24.47 -11.34
C LYS A 94 5.70 -23.13 -10.84
N ARG A 95 5.14 -22.31 -11.73
CA ARG A 95 4.51 -21.00 -11.40
C ARG A 95 3.47 -21.06 -10.28
N ARG A 96 2.68 -22.14 -10.21
CA ARG A 96 1.72 -22.36 -9.11
C ARG A 96 2.42 -22.55 -7.76
N MET A 97 3.54 -23.28 -7.76
CA MET A 97 4.32 -23.56 -6.56
C MET A 97 5.11 -22.33 -6.12
N GLN A 98 5.68 -21.56 -7.05
CA GLN A 98 6.30 -20.25 -6.77
C GLN A 98 5.36 -19.30 -6.02
N ARG A 99 4.09 -19.22 -6.45
CA ARG A 99 3.07 -18.42 -5.75
C ARG A 99 2.81 -18.93 -4.32
N ARG A 100 2.73 -20.25 -4.14
CA ARG A 100 2.54 -20.87 -2.81
C ARG A 100 3.74 -20.62 -1.90
N GLU A 101 4.94 -20.79 -2.42
CA GLU A 101 6.18 -20.52 -1.70
C GLU A 101 6.23 -19.06 -1.22
N LEU A 102 5.92 -18.11 -2.09
CA LEU A 102 5.85 -16.70 -1.73
C LEU A 102 4.80 -16.42 -0.64
N TYR A 103 3.61 -17.04 -0.72
CA TYR A 103 2.60 -16.90 0.33
C TYR A 103 3.04 -17.50 1.66
N LEU A 104 3.73 -18.64 1.66
CA LEU A 104 4.26 -19.24 2.88
C LEU A 104 5.33 -18.35 3.52
N LYS A 105 6.24 -17.76 2.73
CA LYS A 105 7.22 -16.77 3.21
C LYS A 105 6.52 -15.55 3.86
N ALA A 106 5.44 -15.06 3.26
CA ALA A 106 4.65 -13.97 3.83
C ALA A 106 3.94 -14.35 5.14
N ILE A 107 3.39 -15.56 5.24
CA ILE A 107 2.78 -16.08 6.48
C ILE A 107 3.84 -16.21 7.58
N ALA A 108 5.00 -16.79 7.27
CA ALA A 108 6.11 -16.93 8.22
C ALA A 108 6.58 -15.56 8.75
N TYR A 109 6.71 -14.56 7.87
CA TYR A 109 7.00 -13.18 8.29
C TYR A 109 5.96 -12.64 9.30
N ASN A 110 4.67 -12.82 9.02
CA ASN A 110 3.61 -12.34 9.91
C ASN A 110 3.65 -13.02 11.28
N ILE A 111 3.89 -14.34 11.32
CA ILE A 111 4.06 -15.08 12.57
C ILE A 111 5.25 -14.52 13.36
N GLY A 112 6.39 -14.33 12.70
CA GLY A 112 7.58 -13.73 13.32
C GLY A 112 7.32 -12.34 13.90
N ARG A 113 6.56 -11.48 13.20
CA ARG A 113 6.18 -10.15 13.68
C ARG A 113 5.27 -10.20 14.90
N VAL A 114 4.29 -11.10 14.92
CA VAL A 114 3.41 -11.30 16.09
C VAL A 114 4.21 -11.79 17.28
N ASN A 115 5.07 -12.79 17.10
CA ASN A 115 5.91 -13.32 18.17
C ASN A 115 6.85 -12.24 18.74
N PHE A 116 7.49 -11.46 17.87
CA PHE A 116 8.33 -10.34 18.30
C PHE A 116 7.54 -9.33 19.13
N TYR A 117 6.34 -8.94 18.67
CA TYR A 117 5.47 -8.02 19.40
C TYR A 117 5.10 -8.56 20.80
N GLN A 118 4.76 -9.84 20.91
CA GLN A 118 4.42 -10.46 22.19
C GLN A 118 5.62 -10.48 23.15
N VAL A 119 6.82 -10.84 22.66
CA VAL A 119 8.04 -10.82 23.47
C VAL A 119 8.38 -9.40 23.93
N THR A 120 8.27 -8.39 23.06
CA THR A 120 8.53 -7.00 23.45
C THR A 120 7.53 -6.47 24.46
N LYS A 121 6.25 -6.87 24.33
CA LYS A 121 5.20 -6.48 25.26
C LYS A 121 5.37 -7.14 26.63
N ALA A 122 5.82 -8.40 26.67
CA ALA A 122 6.06 -9.10 27.92
C ALA A 122 7.29 -8.59 28.69
N LYS A 123 8.19 -7.85 28.01
CA LYS A 123 9.39 -7.24 28.60
C LYS A 123 9.22 -5.78 29.01
N ALA A 124 8.09 -5.15 28.65
CA ALA A 124 7.75 -3.77 28.98
C ALA A 124 6.78 -3.73 30.16
#